data_AF-A0A7V2IAY7-F1
#
_entry.id   AF-A0A7V2IAY7-F1
#
_cell.length_a   1.000
_cell.length_b   1.000
_cell.length_c   1.000
_cell.angle_alpha   90.00
_cell.angle_beta   90.00
_cell.angle_gamma   90.00
#
_symmetry.space_group_name_H-M   'P 1'
#
loop_
_entity.id
_entity.type
_entity.pdbx_description
1 polymer ?
#
loop_
_entity_poly.entity_id
_entity_poly.type
_entity_poly.pdbx_seq_one_letter_code
_entity_poly.pdbx_strand_id
1 'polypeptide(L)'
;MDYVLVERQRDLRPAAFLRYYVEGRVRRTVLVLHAWELLALLAVVAGWTGSAALTGYLLGAGMHLLLDVLFNGELTPRSILAFYSVAYRATHGFDTERLLAPSFAPAPEGFWAAFFLGARRADARRAVAAGVARAAAPARGGEAAGGVRVPAS
;
A
#
# COMPACT_ATOMS: atom_id res chain seq x y z
N MET A 1 4.48 4.03 -9.09
CA MET A 1 4.50 4.76 -10.38
C MET A 1 5.63 5.77 -10.42
N ASP A 2 5.69 6.70 -9.47
CA ASP A 2 6.72 7.77 -9.41
C ASP A 2 8.16 7.25 -9.41
N TYR A 3 8.46 6.21 -8.62
CA TYR A 3 9.76 5.55 -8.57
C TYR A 3 10.34 5.19 -9.95
N VAL A 4 9.48 4.66 -10.84
CA VAL A 4 9.89 4.16 -12.16
C VAL A 4 9.73 5.24 -13.23
N LEU A 5 8.63 6.00 -13.20
CA LEU A 5 8.28 6.94 -14.26
C LEU A 5 8.95 8.31 -14.09
N VAL A 6 9.09 8.78 -12.85
CA VAL A 6 9.59 10.12 -12.53
C VAL A 6 11.06 10.05 -12.11
N GLU A 7 11.38 9.14 -11.20
CA GLU A 7 12.74 8.95 -10.66
C GLU A 7 13.59 7.99 -11.50
N ARG A 8 13.00 7.40 -12.55
CA ARG A 8 13.66 6.50 -13.53
C ARG A 8 14.42 5.32 -12.90
N GLN A 9 14.03 4.92 -11.69
CA GLN A 9 14.63 3.78 -11.01
C GLN A 9 14.10 2.47 -11.60
N ARG A 10 14.99 1.50 -11.82
CA ARG A 10 14.66 0.20 -12.42
C ARG A 10 14.74 -0.96 -11.44
N ASP A 11 15.20 -0.73 -10.22
CA ASP A 11 15.32 -1.76 -9.19
C ASP A 11 13.99 -1.95 -8.46
N LEU A 12 13.18 -2.90 -8.94
CA LEU A 12 11.85 -3.18 -8.39
C LEU A 12 11.89 -4.04 -7.11
N ARG A 13 13.07 -4.35 -6.57
CA ARG A 13 13.16 -5.11 -5.32
C ARG A 13 12.48 -4.31 -4.20
N PRO A 14 11.57 -4.92 -3.41
CA PRO A 14 10.86 -4.21 -2.34
C PRO A 14 11.80 -3.50 -1.37
N ALA A 15 12.96 -4.10 -1.10
CA ALA A 15 13.98 -3.51 -0.26
C ALA A 15 14.63 -2.27 -0.87
N ALA A 16 14.93 -2.27 -2.18
CA ALA A 16 15.52 -1.11 -2.85
C ALA A 16 14.52 0.05 -2.95
N PHE A 17 13.26 -0.28 -3.26
CA PHE A 17 12.16 0.68 -3.25
C PHE A 17 11.95 1.33 -1.88
N LEU A 18 11.82 0.52 -0.82
CA LEU A 18 11.56 1.03 0.53
C LEU A 18 12.71 1.89 1.04
N ARG A 19 13.96 1.46 0.81
CA ARG A 19 15.16 2.24 1.13
C ARG A 19 15.17 3.59 0.43
N TYR A 20 14.80 3.62 -0.84
CA TYR A 20 14.80 4.85 -1.63
C TYR A 20 13.82 5.89 -1.08
N TYR A 21 12.62 5.46 -0.68
CA TYR A 21 11.61 6.36 -0.10
C TYR A 21 11.90 6.77 1.35
N VAL A 22 12.43 5.85 2.17
CA VAL A 22 12.66 6.08 3.61
C VAL A 22 13.96 6.83 3.89
N GLU A 23 15.00 6.64 3.08
CA GLU A 23 16.29 7.33 3.26
C GLU A 23 16.28 8.76 2.66
N GLY A 24 15.11 9.33 2.36
CA GLY A 24 14.98 10.69 1.83
C GLY A 24 15.60 10.91 0.45
N ARG A 25 15.83 9.85 -0.34
CA ARG A 25 16.46 9.92 -1.66
C ARG A 25 15.52 10.33 -2.79
N VAL A 26 14.26 10.61 -2.46
CA VAL A 26 13.22 11.08 -3.38
C VAL A 26 13.45 12.56 -3.66
N ARG A 27 13.55 12.93 -4.94
CA ARG A 27 13.75 14.32 -5.37
C ARG A 27 12.46 14.96 -5.85
N ARG A 28 11.52 14.14 -6.35
CA ARG A 28 10.24 14.57 -6.89
C ARG A 28 9.07 13.80 -6.31
N THR A 29 8.11 14.51 -5.73
CA THR A 29 6.91 13.95 -5.12
C THR A 29 5.68 14.27 -5.97
N VAL A 30 5.37 13.45 -6.99
CA VAL A 30 4.26 13.72 -7.92
C VAL A 30 2.93 13.15 -7.43
N LEU A 31 2.95 11.98 -6.77
CA LEU A 31 1.85 11.18 -6.21
C LEU A 31 0.47 11.50 -6.80
N VAL A 32 0.31 11.30 -8.11
CA VAL A 32 -0.95 11.62 -8.82
C VAL A 32 -2.13 10.82 -8.26
N LEU A 33 -1.87 9.58 -7.81
CA LEU A 33 -2.89 8.71 -7.22
C LEU A 33 -3.37 9.17 -5.84
N HIS A 34 -2.60 10.04 -5.19
CA HIS A 34 -2.90 10.61 -3.87
C HIS A 34 -3.44 12.04 -4.01
N ALA A 35 -3.96 12.36 -5.18
CA ALA A 35 -4.49 13.68 -5.49
C ALA A 35 -5.98 13.78 -5.16
N TRP A 36 -6.38 14.80 -4.40
CA TRP A 36 -7.82 15.10 -4.25
C TRP A 36 -8.47 15.43 -5.60
N GLU A 37 -7.73 16.02 -6.54
CA GLU A 37 -8.22 16.34 -7.88
C GLU A 37 -8.56 15.08 -8.69
N LEU A 38 -7.74 14.03 -8.58
CA LEU A 38 -8.02 12.76 -9.24
C LEU A 38 -9.22 12.06 -8.60
N LEU A 39 -9.30 12.07 -7.26
CA LEU A 39 -10.47 11.54 -6.55
C LEU A 39 -11.75 12.25 -6.95
N ALA A 40 -11.73 13.59 -7.04
CA ALA A 40 -12.87 14.39 -7.47
C ALA A 40 -13.29 14.06 -8.92
N LEU A 41 -12.32 13.94 -9.84
CA LEU A 41 -12.59 13.54 -11.22
C LEU A 41 -13.23 12.15 -11.29
N LEU A 42 -12.68 11.18 -10.56
CA LEU A 42 -13.22 9.82 -10.50
C LEU A 42 -14.62 9.79 -9.86
N ALA A 43 -14.90 10.64 -8.88
CA ALA A 43 -16.24 10.79 -8.29
C ALA A 43 -17.27 11.30 -9.29
N VAL A 44 -16.91 12.27 -10.14
CA VAL A 44 -17.77 12.73 -11.24
C VAL A 44 -18.06 11.60 -12.22
N VAL A 45 -17.03 10.83 -12.60
CA VAL A 45 -17.18 9.67 -13.49
C VAL A 45 -18.06 8.58 -12.85
N ALA A 46 -17.90 8.32 -11.55
CA ALA A 46 -18.73 7.37 -10.82
C ALA A 46 -20.20 7.80 -10.79
N GLY A 47 -20.45 9.09 -10.53
CA GLY A 47 -21.80 9.66 -10.56
C GLY A 47 -22.44 9.56 -11.94
N TRP A 48 -21.68 9.79 -13.01
CA TRP A 48 -22.19 9.70 -14.38
C TRP A 48 -22.44 8.26 -14.84
N THR A 49 -21.55 7.33 -14.46
CA THR A 49 -21.65 5.92 -14.88
C THR A 49 -22.54 5.08 -13.98
N GLY A 50 -22.84 5.53 -12.75
CA GLY A 50 -23.54 4.74 -11.74
C GLY A 50 -22.79 3.49 -11.29
N SER A 51 -21.48 3.41 -11.54
CA SER A 51 -20.69 2.19 -11.32
C SER A 51 -20.44 1.92 -9.84
N ALA A 52 -21.07 0.87 -9.30
CA ALA A 52 -20.85 0.43 -7.92
C ALA A 52 -19.39 0.04 -7.64
N ALA A 53 -18.69 -0.52 -8.63
CA ALA A 53 -17.27 -0.85 -8.51
C ALA A 53 -16.40 0.40 -8.36
N LEU A 54 -16.68 1.44 -9.15
CA LEU A 54 -15.94 2.70 -9.08
C LEU A 54 -16.24 3.45 -7.77
N THR A 55 -17.48 3.39 -7.29
CA THR A 55 -17.86 3.90 -5.97
C THR A 55 -17.12 3.16 -4.84
N GLY A 56 -17.04 1.84 -4.91
CA GLY A 56 -16.26 1.04 -3.94
C GLY A 56 -14.78 1.40 -3.95
N TYR A 57 -14.19 1.59 -5.14
CA TYR A 57 -12.82 2.08 -5.28
C TYR A 57 -12.64 3.47 -4.65
N LEU A 58 -13.55 4.41 -4.91
CA LEU A 58 -13.51 5.77 -4.35
C LEU A 58 -13.60 5.78 -2.83
N LEU A 59 -14.45 4.93 -2.24
CA LEU A 59 -14.53 4.78 -0.79
C LEU A 59 -13.21 4.27 -0.20
N GLY A 60 -12.62 3.25 -0.81
CA GLY A 60 -11.32 2.73 -0.38
C GLY A 60 -10.19 3.74 -0.53
N ALA A 61 -10.12 4.42 -1.68
CA ALA A 61 -9.12 5.44 -1.96
C ALA A 61 -9.29 6.67 -1.06
N GLY A 62 -10.53 7.09 -0.79
CA GLY A 62 -10.84 8.20 0.11
C GLY A 62 -10.48 7.88 1.56
N MET A 63 -10.79 6.67 2.03
CA MET A 63 -10.35 6.20 3.34
C MET A 63 -8.82 6.18 3.43
N HIS A 64 -8.12 5.63 2.43
CA HIS A 64 -6.66 5.63 2.38
C HIS A 64 -6.09 7.05 2.48
N LEU A 65 -6.64 7.99 1.70
CA LEU A 65 -6.20 9.38 1.69
C LEU A 65 -6.50 10.10 3.02
N LEU A 66 -7.61 9.79 3.68
CA LEU A 66 -7.92 10.31 5.01
C LEU A 66 -6.91 9.82 6.06
N LEU A 67 -6.57 8.54 6.07
CA LEU A 67 -5.55 8.00 6.98
C LEU A 67 -4.20 8.66 6.72
N ASP A 68 -3.86 8.86 5.45
CA ASP A 68 -2.68 9.57 5.01
C ASP A 68 -2.65 11.03 5.50
N VAL A 69 -3.79 11.72 5.58
CA VAL A 69 -3.88 13.06 6.20
C VAL A 69 -3.75 13.01 7.72
N LEU A 70 -4.41 12.05 8.38
CA LEU A 70 -4.43 11.99 9.84
C LEU A 70 -3.06 11.59 10.42
N PHE A 71 -2.35 10.65 9.78
CA PHE A 71 -1.10 10.12 10.30
C PHE A 71 0.14 10.82 9.75
N ASN A 72 0.11 11.38 8.52
CA ASN A 72 1.27 12.09 7.96
C ASN A 72 1.22 13.62 8.20
N GLY A 73 0.24 14.11 8.98
CA GLY A 73 0.04 15.53 9.34
C GLY A 73 1.30 16.25 9.79
N GLU A 74 2.08 15.57 10.64
CA GLU A 74 3.29 16.11 11.26
C GLU A 74 4.47 16.27 10.28
N LEU A 75 4.43 15.62 9.11
CA LEU A 75 5.52 15.61 8.13
C LEU A 75 5.41 16.73 7.09
N THR A 76 4.27 17.42 7.02
CA THR A 76 3.99 18.50 6.05
C THR A 76 3.75 19.84 6.77
N PRO A 77 4.80 20.65 7.00
CA PRO A 77 4.76 21.78 7.94
C PRO A 77 3.95 23.01 7.49
N ARG A 78 3.33 23.00 6.29
CA ARG A 78 2.58 24.16 5.77
C ARG A 78 1.08 23.92 5.61
N SER A 79 0.68 22.81 5.00
CA SER A 79 -0.72 22.39 4.90
C SER A 79 -0.76 20.98 4.31
N ILE A 80 -1.18 20.00 5.11
CA ILE A 80 -1.27 18.61 4.65
C ILE A 80 -2.29 18.44 3.51
N LEU A 81 -3.39 19.19 3.54
CA LEU A 81 -4.38 19.15 2.47
C LEU A 81 -3.80 19.70 1.16
N ALA A 82 -3.01 20.77 1.24
CA ALA A 82 -2.35 21.33 0.07
C ALA A 82 -1.30 20.36 -0.50
N PHE A 83 -0.57 19.63 0.34
CA PHE A 83 0.37 18.61 -0.13
C PHE A 83 -0.29 17.54 -1.01
N TYR A 84 -1.51 17.12 -0.69
CA TYR A 84 -2.26 16.17 -1.50
C TYR A 84 -2.95 16.80 -2.73
N SER A 85 -2.71 18.07 -3.04
CA SER A 85 -3.09 18.66 -4.34
C SER A 85 -1.96 18.47 -5.36
N VAL A 86 -2.29 17.96 -6.54
CA VAL A 86 -1.35 17.92 -7.67
C VAL A 86 -1.01 19.33 -8.16
N ALA A 87 -2.00 20.23 -8.20
CA ALA A 87 -1.76 21.62 -8.60
C ALA A 87 -0.78 22.32 -7.65
N TYR A 88 -0.96 22.13 -6.34
CA TYR A 88 -0.04 22.67 -5.34
C TYR A 88 1.38 22.10 -5.49
N ARG A 89 1.51 20.81 -5.72
CA ARG A 89 2.85 20.21 -5.92
C ARG A 89 3.48 20.68 -7.23
N ALA A 90 2.69 20.89 -8.28
CA ALA A 90 3.16 21.45 -9.54
C ALA A 90 3.69 22.88 -9.39
N THR A 91 3.01 23.75 -8.61
CA THR A 91 3.49 25.13 -8.36
C THR A 91 4.79 25.16 -7.56
N HIS A 92 5.10 24.09 -6.81
CA HIS A 92 6.35 23.92 -6.08
C HIS A 92 7.38 23.06 -6.86
N GLY A 93 7.13 22.79 -8.15
CA GLY A 93 8.04 22.04 -9.02
C GLY A 93 8.18 20.56 -8.67
N PHE A 94 7.25 20.03 -7.87
CA PHE A 94 7.29 18.70 -7.25
C PHE A 94 8.50 18.46 -6.35
N ASP A 95 9.23 19.51 -5.95
CA ASP A 95 10.47 19.41 -5.19
C ASP A 95 10.20 18.93 -3.75
N THR A 96 10.72 17.75 -3.42
CA THR A 96 10.52 17.10 -2.12
C THR A 96 11.07 17.93 -0.96
N GLU A 97 12.21 18.61 -1.13
CA GLU A 97 12.81 19.46 -0.06
C GLU A 97 11.98 20.71 0.21
N ARG A 98 11.24 21.19 -0.80
CA ARG A 98 10.35 22.35 -0.65
C ARG A 98 8.99 21.97 -0.07
N LEU A 99 8.55 20.75 -0.32
CA LEU A 99 7.22 20.24 0.03
C LEU A 99 7.16 19.56 1.41
N LEU A 100 8.25 18.94 1.86
CA LEU A 100 8.35 18.22 3.13
C LEU A 100 9.34 18.92 4.08
N ALA A 101 9.18 18.71 5.38
CA ALA A 101 10.19 19.11 6.36
C ALA A 101 11.56 18.43 6.07
N PRO A 102 12.69 18.99 6.52
CA PRO A 102 14.02 18.53 6.12
C PRO A 102 14.22 17.04 6.38
N SER A 103 14.64 16.34 5.32
CA SER A 103 15.16 14.98 5.21
C SER A 103 15.12 14.11 6.47
N PHE A 104 14.38 12.99 6.38
CA PHE A 104 14.54 11.86 7.29
C PHE A 104 16.04 11.52 7.43
N ALA A 105 16.51 11.41 8.68
CA ALA A 105 17.87 10.96 8.93
C ALA A 105 18.08 9.61 8.24
N PRO A 106 19.22 9.39 7.56
CA PRO A 106 19.50 8.10 6.95
C PRO A 106 19.39 7.01 8.02
N ALA A 107 18.81 5.88 7.63
CA ALA A 107 18.60 4.77 8.55
C ALA A 107 19.94 4.36 9.19
N PRO A 108 20.00 4.12 10.52
CA PRO A 108 21.21 3.68 11.20
C PRO A 108 21.82 2.45 10.55
N GLU A 109 23.15 2.29 10.66
CA GLU A 109 23.84 1.12 10.13
C GLU A 109 23.21 -0.18 10.64
N GLY A 110 22.99 -1.14 9.73
CA GLY A 110 22.37 -2.42 10.07
C GLY A 110 20.84 -2.40 10.24
N PHE A 111 20.16 -1.24 10.25
CA PHE A 111 18.70 -1.14 10.38
C PHE A 111 17.96 -2.02 9.37
N TRP A 112 18.30 -1.91 8.09
CA TRP A 112 17.63 -2.67 7.03
C TRP A 112 17.86 -4.17 7.16
N ALA A 113 19.07 -4.58 7.55
CA ALA A 113 19.37 -5.99 7.78
C ALA A 113 18.50 -6.54 8.92
N ALA A 114 18.40 -5.80 10.04
CA ALA A 114 17.55 -6.16 11.17
C ALA A 114 16.06 -6.18 10.81
N PHE A 115 15.58 -5.18 10.06
CA PHE A 115 14.19 -5.07 9.62
C PHE A 115 13.76 -6.25 8.75
N PHE A 116 14.52 -6.56 7.69
CA PHE A 116 14.19 -7.67 6.79
C PHE A 116 14.40 -9.05 7.44
N LEU A 117 15.34 -9.17 8.38
CA LEU A 117 15.54 -10.39 9.14
C LEU A 117 14.41 -10.60 10.16
N GLY A 118 13.96 -9.53 10.81
CA GLY A 118 12.80 -9.52 11.69
C GLY A 118 11.52 -9.93 10.97
N ALA A 119 11.26 -9.36 9.78
CA ALA A 119 10.13 -9.72 8.94
C ALA A 119 10.13 -11.22 8.59
N ARG A 120 11.26 -11.75 8.11
CA ARG A 120 11.41 -13.18 7.81
C ARG A 120 11.14 -14.10 9.02
N ARG A 121 11.57 -13.69 10.22
CA ARG A 121 11.29 -14.44 11.45
C ARG A 121 9.81 -14.39 11.84
N ALA A 122 9.16 -13.24 11.65
CA ALA A 122 7.72 -13.11 11.90
C ALA A 122 6.91 -14.00 10.95
N ASP A 123 7.28 -14.06 9.67
CA ASP A 123 6.63 -14.91 8.67
C ASP A 123 6.81 -16.39 8.99
N ALA A 124 8.02 -16.81 9.37
CA ALA A 124 8.28 -18.18 9.79
C ALA A 124 7.44 -18.59 11.01
N ARG A 125 7.32 -17.71 12.01
CA ARG A 125 6.47 -17.95 13.19
C ARG A 125 4.99 -18.07 12.81
N ARG A 126 4.48 -17.21 11.93
CA ARG A 126 3.10 -17.29 11.43
C ARG A 126 2.85 -18.58 10.66
N ALA A 127 3.79 -19.01 9.83
CA ALA A 127 3.68 -20.25 9.07
C ALA A 127 3.64 -21.48 9.99
N VAL A 128 4.48 -21.52 11.04
CA VAL A 128 4.44 -22.58 12.05
C VAL A 128 3.11 -22.56 12.81
N ALA A 129 2.65 -21.39 13.27
CA ALA A 129 1.37 -21.26 13.97
C ALA A 129 0.18 -21.70 13.10
N ALA A 130 0.17 -21.34 11.81
CA ALA A 130 -0.85 -21.77 10.86
C ALA A 130 -0.79 -23.29 10.60
N GLY A 131 0.41 -23.87 10.53
CA GLY A 131 0.61 -25.32 10.41
C GLY A 131 0.09 -26.07 11.64
N VAL A 132 0.38 -25.59 12.85
CA VAL A 132 -0.13 -26.14 14.11
C VAL A 132 -1.65 -26.02 14.18
N ALA A 133 -2.22 -24.87 13.83
CA ALA A 133 -3.67 -24.67 13.80
C ALA A 133 -4.36 -25.58 12.77
N ARG A 134 -3.73 -25.82 11.61
CA ARG A 134 -4.25 -26.74 10.58
C ARG A 134 -4.16 -28.21 11.01
N ALA A 135 -3.11 -28.58 11.74
CA ALA A 135 -2.95 -29.93 12.30
C ALA A 135 -3.91 -30.19 13.48
N ALA A 136 -4.25 -29.14 14.24
CA ALA A 136 -5.21 -29.21 15.35
C ALA A 136 -6.67 -29.09 14.90
N ALA A 137 -6.94 -28.78 13.63
CA ALA A 137 -8.30 -28.73 13.10
C ALA A 137 -8.87 -30.15 13.02
N PRO A 138 -10.05 -30.43 13.62
CA PRO A 138 -10.65 -31.76 13.55
C PRO A 138 -10.96 -32.10 12.08
N ALA A 139 -10.61 -33.32 11.67
CA ALA A 139 -10.99 -33.85 10.37
C ALA A 139 -12.52 -33.77 10.25
N ARG A 140 -13.03 -32.89 9.39
CA ARG A 140 -14.44 -32.96 8.99
C ARG A 140 -14.61 -34.28 8.24
N GLY A 141 -15.10 -35.29 8.96
CA GLY A 141 -15.39 -36.61 8.44
C GLY A 141 -16.32 -36.50 7.23
N GLY A 142 -15.95 -37.20 6.17
CA GLY A 142 -16.72 -37.27 4.94
C GLY A 142 -18.05 -37.98 5.15
N GLU A 143 -19.13 -37.34 4.71
CA GLU A 143 -20.27 -38.05 4.18
C GLU A 143 -19.83 -38.79 2.91
N ALA A 144 -19.93 -40.12 2.93
CA ALA A 144 -20.17 -40.89 1.71
C ALA A 144 -20.94 -42.15 2.12
N ALA A 145 -22.26 -42.06 1.97
CA ALA A 145 -23.19 -43.17 2.03
C ALA A 145 -22.73 -44.32 1.11
N GLY A 146 -22.37 -45.45 1.70
CA GLY A 146 -22.15 -46.71 0.99
C GLY A 146 -23.49 -47.30 0.53
N GLY A 147 -24.02 -46.76 -0.57
CA GLY A 147 -25.12 -47.40 -1.31
C GLY A 147 -24.56 -48.39 -2.33
N VAL A 148 -24.60 -49.68 -2.01
CA VAL A 148 -24.31 -50.77 -2.95
C VAL A 148 -25.36 -50.77 -4.05
N ARG A 149 -24.97 -50.43 -5.29
CA ARG A 149 -25.77 -50.74 -6.50
C ARG A 149 -25.37 -52.13 -6.98
N VAL A 150 -26.30 -53.07 -6.86
CA VAL A 150 -26.26 -54.38 -7.52
C VAL A 150 -26.64 -54.18 -8.99
N PRO A 151 -25.90 -54.72 -9.98
CA PRO A 151 -26.34 -54.72 -11.37
C PRO A 151 -27.39 -55.83 -11.58
N ALA A 152 -28.53 -55.48 -12.18
CA ALA A 152 -29.52 -56.43 -12.64
C ALA A 152 -29.00 -57.13 -13.92
N SER A 153 -29.03 -58.45 -13.90
CA SER A 153 -28.95 -59.35 -15.06
C SER A 153 -30.32 -59.53 -15.71
#